data_AF-A0A353CXW7-F1
#
_entry.id   AF-A0A353CXW7-F1
#
_cell.length_a   1.000
_cell.length_b   1.000
_cell.length_c   1.000
_cell.angle_alpha   90.00
_cell.angle_beta   90.00
_cell.angle_gamma   90.00
#
_symmetry.space_group_name_H-M   'P 1'
#
loop_
_entity.id
_entity.type
_entity.pdbx_description
1 polymer ?
#
loop_
_entity_poly.entity_id
_entity_poly.type
_entity_poly.pdbx_seq_one_letter_code
_entity_poly.pdbx_strand_id
1 'polypeptide(L)'
;MSNVISIKTIKIGLGVLVVTALLAFVGWAAVANASFDRSLKQGMTGDDVMELQEFLNTDVDTMVASTGVGSAGSESKYFGSLTKAAVVKFQNKYASEVLTPIGLTSGTGYFGTMSRAKADALVAGGTTSTTPGCETGDLFSRTTGTACVTTTPPVTTLPAGCTSTTGFSTTTGASCATGVVPGAAGTVALSADNPASGVIIETQSAADLLHLTFSGTYTVTNLKLNRLGISTGSTLSNVYLFDGATRLTDAASINSEGEISWNQPSGLFTVAGSRIISVRGNVADSTSGQTIGFALKEAMAGTTAITGTASGNLFSVASNPSTMSTAAFGTVSPSNTTINPGAAVTLWRSQVTTGNNNIYLDRIAFRQVGSATATAFANFKLYVGGVEVATATGLDSNNYVTFVPTTPLLITTSKEFRVDVDVVSGASRTVQLSLRTAADVGLRDSQLGVSIVATGIPAVATTANTISGTSGGTMTIEKDVTSPSTNLTLNGADVNLGTFKATAYGESIKIETLTVGGTFNGTLGSTSDAAVTLRNGRIMIGGTQYGSTSTLVPAGTAFTLNYTVVPGTPVLMEVHADVYDNDGTGVLDAADTLLATVIAGSSNAQRVDSLGTLSVPGTAVSANTLVVA
;
A
#
# COMPACT_ATOMS: atom_id res chain seq x y z
N MET A 1 26.07 -34.70 -37.81
CA MET A 1 25.69 -33.58 -36.93
C MET A 1 26.32 -32.32 -37.55
N SER A 2 25.83 -31.77 -38.66
CA SER A 2 24.45 -31.41 -39.03
C SER A 2 23.98 -30.16 -38.29
N ASN A 3 23.67 -29.04 -38.95
CA ASN A 3 23.77 -28.72 -40.39
C ASN A 3 24.12 -27.24 -40.60
N VAL A 4 24.79 -26.93 -41.71
CA VAL A 4 25.11 -25.56 -42.16
C VAL A 4 24.11 -25.11 -43.22
N ILE A 5 23.90 -23.79 -43.30
CA ILE A 5 22.99 -23.08 -44.21
C ILE A 5 23.22 -23.46 -45.68
N SER A 6 22.13 -23.54 -46.46
CA SER A 6 22.19 -23.52 -47.93
C SER A 6 21.09 -22.63 -48.50
N ILE A 7 21.48 -21.68 -49.35
CA ILE A 7 20.60 -20.76 -50.08
C ILE A 7 20.44 -21.26 -51.51
N LYS A 8 19.23 -21.19 -52.09
CA LYS A 8 19.03 -21.34 -53.54
C LYS A 8 18.23 -20.18 -54.14
N THR A 9 18.85 -19.56 -55.13
CA THR A 9 18.36 -18.39 -55.88
C THR A 9 17.55 -18.81 -57.10
N ILE A 10 16.44 -18.11 -57.40
CA ILE A 10 15.85 -18.06 -58.75
C ILE A 10 15.46 -16.60 -59.07
N LYS A 11 15.83 -16.08 -60.25
CA LYS A 11 15.44 -14.77 -60.82
C LYS A 11 15.43 -14.83 -62.37
N ILE A 12 14.26 -15.01 -62.99
CA ILE A 12 13.94 -14.89 -64.45
C ILE A 12 12.39 -14.64 -64.52
N GLY A 13 11.73 -13.91 -65.44
CA GLY A 13 12.13 -13.13 -66.63
C GLY A 13 11.43 -13.64 -67.93
N LEU A 14 11.01 -12.83 -68.92
CA LEU A 14 10.73 -11.39 -68.99
C LEU A 14 9.84 -11.11 -70.23
N GLY A 15 8.85 -10.21 -70.15
CA GLY A 15 7.96 -9.80 -71.27
C GLY A 15 6.48 -10.10 -70.98
N VAL A 16 5.47 -9.22 -71.05
CA VAL A 16 5.22 -7.87 -71.65
C VAL A 16 4.65 -7.86 -73.09
N LEU A 17 3.32 -7.73 -73.19
CA LEU A 17 2.55 -6.89 -74.14
C LEU A 17 1.10 -6.82 -73.60
N VAL A 18 0.47 -5.72 -73.15
CA VAL A 18 0.38 -4.28 -73.55
C VAL A 18 -0.70 -4.00 -74.60
N VAL A 19 -1.50 -2.94 -74.32
CA VAL A 19 -2.55 -2.21 -75.10
C VAL A 19 -3.93 -2.25 -74.40
N THR A 20 -4.67 -1.15 -74.12
CA THR A 20 -4.39 0.27 -73.75
C THR A 20 -5.69 0.94 -73.24
N ALA A 21 -5.59 2.08 -72.55
CA ALA A 21 -6.62 3.16 -72.43
C ALA A 21 -7.83 2.91 -71.47
N LEU A 22 -8.47 3.92 -70.85
CA LEU A 22 -8.16 5.37 -70.76
C LEU A 22 -8.85 6.04 -69.54
N LEU A 23 -8.32 7.20 -69.11
CA LEU A 23 -8.94 8.25 -68.28
C LEU A 23 -9.29 7.92 -66.80
N ALA A 24 -9.08 8.93 -65.96
CA ALA A 24 -9.40 8.89 -64.54
C ALA A 24 -10.82 9.40 -64.28
N PHE A 25 -11.41 8.96 -63.17
CA PHE A 25 -12.22 9.84 -62.34
C PHE A 25 -11.56 9.95 -60.96
N VAL A 26 -11.15 11.16 -60.59
CA VAL A 26 -10.63 11.44 -59.25
C VAL A 26 -11.84 11.55 -58.33
N GLY A 27 -12.29 10.41 -57.83
CA GLY A 27 -13.32 10.34 -56.79
C GLY A 27 -12.78 10.92 -55.49
N TRP A 28 -12.91 12.24 -55.33
CA TRP A 28 -12.84 12.89 -54.02
C TRP A 28 -13.95 12.31 -53.16
N ALA A 29 -13.62 11.33 -52.31
CA ALA A 29 -14.29 11.21 -51.03
C ALA A 29 -14.10 12.56 -50.33
N ALA A 30 -15.19 13.21 -49.93
CA ALA A 30 -15.10 14.53 -49.33
C ALA A 30 -14.23 14.45 -48.08
N VAL A 31 -13.31 15.41 -47.92
CA VAL A 31 -12.63 15.59 -46.63
C VAL A 31 -13.73 15.95 -45.63
N ALA A 32 -13.91 15.15 -44.59
CA ALA A 32 -14.96 15.31 -43.59
C ALA A 32 -14.74 16.59 -42.77
N ASN A 33 -15.14 17.72 -43.35
CA ASN A 33 -14.86 19.07 -42.86
C ASN A 33 -15.95 19.51 -41.86
N ALA A 34 -16.20 18.65 -40.88
CA ALA A 34 -17.28 18.79 -39.91
C ALA A 34 -16.72 18.71 -38.48
N SER A 35 -16.76 19.84 -37.77
CA SER A 35 -16.88 19.83 -36.31
C SER A 35 -18.28 19.30 -36.00
N PHE A 36 -18.40 18.30 -35.15
CA PHE A 36 -19.69 17.78 -34.74
C PHE A 36 -20.36 18.77 -33.77
N ASP A 37 -21.01 19.80 -34.28
CA ASP A 37 -21.62 20.84 -33.43
C ASP A 37 -22.94 20.38 -32.78
N ARG A 38 -23.76 19.61 -33.50
CA ARG A 38 -25.11 19.19 -33.04
C ARG A 38 -25.09 17.84 -32.29
N SER A 39 -25.76 17.77 -31.14
CA SER A 39 -26.00 16.50 -30.43
C SER A 39 -26.97 15.59 -31.19
N LEU A 40 -26.58 14.35 -31.50
CA LEU A 40 -27.37 13.42 -32.32
C LEU A 40 -27.92 12.20 -31.56
N LYS A 41 -29.12 11.75 -31.92
CA LYS A 41 -29.79 10.57 -31.33
C LYS A 41 -30.64 9.80 -32.35
N GLN A 42 -30.95 8.54 -32.03
CA GLN A 42 -31.83 7.69 -32.83
C GLN A 42 -33.16 8.37 -33.17
N GLY A 43 -33.56 8.25 -34.44
CA GLY A 43 -34.76 8.90 -34.99
C GLY A 43 -34.50 10.28 -35.60
N MET A 44 -33.33 10.89 -35.40
CA MET A 44 -32.97 12.14 -36.08
C MET A 44 -32.59 11.92 -37.55
N THR A 45 -32.77 12.97 -38.35
CA THR A 45 -32.21 13.10 -39.70
C THR A 45 -31.32 14.34 -39.81
N GLY A 46 -30.44 14.35 -40.82
CA GLY A 46 -29.53 15.46 -41.13
C GLY A 46 -28.35 15.03 -41.99
N ASP A 47 -27.57 16.00 -42.46
CA ASP A 47 -26.30 15.75 -43.15
C ASP A 47 -25.20 15.32 -42.17
N ASP A 48 -25.17 15.95 -41.00
CA ASP A 48 -24.36 15.56 -39.82
C ASP A 48 -24.60 14.11 -39.33
N VAL A 49 -25.78 13.55 -39.59
CA VAL A 49 -26.12 12.14 -39.32
C VAL A 49 -25.46 11.19 -40.34
N MET A 50 -25.18 11.68 -41.54
CA MET A 50 -24.45 10.98 -42.60
C MET A 50 -22.93 11.09 -42.36
N GLU A 51 -22.44 12.29 -42.08
CA GLU A 51 -21.03 12.56 -41.66
C GLU A 51 -20.63 11.72 -40.43
N LEU A 52 -21.55 11.55 -39.46
CA LEU A 52 -21.34 10.67 -38.32
C LEU A 52 -21.24 9.18 -38.73
N GLN A 53 -21.98 8.75 -39.76
CA GLN A 53 -21.87 7.37 -40.27
C GLN A 53 -20.55 7.17 -41.02
N GLU A 54 -20.13 8.14 -41.84
CA GLU A 54 -18.83 8.16 -42.53
C GLU A 54 -17.70 8.06 -41.50
N PHE A 55 -17.70 8.92 -40.47
CA PHE A 55 -16.74 8.87 -39.36
C PHE A 55 -16.72 7.51 -38.65
N LEU A 56 -17.88 6.98 -38.23
CA LEU A 56 -17.95 5.69 -37.53
C LEU A 56 -17.53 4.50 -38.42
N ASN A 57 -17.67 4.62 -39.74
CA ASN A 57 -17.23 3.63 -40.73
C ASN A 57 -15.72 3.68 -41.03
N THR A 58 -14.97 4.69 -40.59
CA THR A 58 -13.49 4.74 -40.72
C THR A 58 -12.78 3.68 -39.86
N ASP A 59 -13.44 3.19 -38.80
CA ASP A 59 -12.88 2.27 -37.82
C ASP A 59 -13.71 0.97 -37.78
N VAL A 60 -13.04 -0.15 -38.00
CA VAL A 60 -13.63 -1.50 -38.07
C VAL A 60 -14.40 -1.88 -36.80
N ASP A 61 -13.97 -1.38 -35.63
CA ASP A 61 -14.64 -1.66 -34.37
C ASP A 61 -15.94 -0.87 -34.23
N THR A 62 -16.02 0.34 -34.81
CA THR A 62 -17.18 1.24 -34.66
C THR A 62 -18.16 1.21 -35.82
N MET A 63 -17.82 0.55 -36.95
CA MET A 63 -18.64 0.56 -38.16
C MET A 63 -20.14 0.31 -37.94
N VAL A 64 -20.94 0.99 -38.76
CA VAL A 64 -22.41 1.01 -38.72
C VAL A 64 -22.99 -0.24 -39.39
N ALA A 65 -22.51 -0.58 -40.58
CA ALA A 65 -22.85 -1.80 -41.30
C ALA A 65 -21.72 -2.23 -42.24
N SER A 66 -21.62 -3.53 -42.53
CA SER A 66 -20.67 -4.07 -43.52
C SER A 66 -21.23 -4.05 -44.95
N THR A 67 -22.55 -4.08 -45.12
CA THR A 67 -23.27 -3.90 -46.40
C THR A 67 -24.63 -3.23 -46.18
N GLY A 68 -25.14 -2.56 -47.20
CA GLY A 68 -26.49 -1.96 -47.21
C GLY A 68 -26.53 -0.53 -46.64
N VAL A 69 -27.73 -0.07 -46.29
CA VAL A 69 -27.93 1.32 -45.84
C VAL A 69 -27.18 1.57 -44.53
N GLY A 70 -26.22 2.50 -44.57
CA GLY A 70 -25.31 2.81 -43.47
C GLY A 70 -23.91 2.20 -43.57
N SER A 71 -23.62 1.31 -44.54
CA SER A 71 -22.24 0.84 -44.77
C SER A 71 -21.39 1.87 -45.50
N ALA A 72 -20.06 1.70 -45.48
CA ALA A 72 -19.10 2.56 -46.17
C ALA A 72 -19.47 2.79 -47.66
N GLY A 73 -19.63 4.05 -48.07
CA GLY A 73 -20.08 4.43 -49.42
C GLY A 73 -21.57 4.18 -49.69
N SER A 74 -22.38 4.06 -48.63
CA SER A 74 -23.84 3.85 -48.65
C SER A 74 -24.50 4.39 -47.39
N GLU A 75 -23.87 5.40 -46.77
CA GLU A 75 -24.34 6.13 -45.60
C GLU A 75 -25.70 6.80 -45.83
N SER A 76 -26.38 7.11 -44.73
CA SER A 76 -27.74 7.63 -44.79
C SER A 76 -27.95 8.83 -43.87
N LYS A 77 -28.79 9.77 -44.31
CA LYS A 77 -29.19 10.93 -43.50
C LYS A 77 -30.16 10.59 -42.35
N TYR A 78 -30.20 9.34 -41.87
CA TYR A 78 -31.10 8.87 -40.81
C TYR A 78 -30.36 8.09 -39.71
N PHE A 79 -30.58 8.46 -38.46
CA PHE A 79 -29.92 7.85 -37.30
C PHE A 79 -30.73 6.61 -36.89
N GLY A 80 -30.41 5.49 -37.53
CA GLY A 80 -31.06 4.19 -37.30
C GLY A 80 -30.62 3.49 -36.01
N SER A 81 -31.13 2.27 -35.81
CA SER A 81 -30.68 1.36 -34.75
C SER A 81 -29.20 0.96 -34.93
N LEU A 82 -28.75 0.80 -36.18
CA LEU A 82 -27.34 0.51 -36.52
C LEU A 82 -26.43 1.67 -36.14
N THR A 83 -26.78 2.92 -36.52
CA THR A 83 -26.06 4.14 -36.13
C THR A 83 -25.99 4.27 -34.60
N LYS A 84 -27.07 3.93 -33.88
CA LYS A 84 -27.06 3.89 -32.42
C LYS A 84 -26.10 2.84 -31.87
N ALA A 85 -26.09 1.63 -32.42
CA ALA A 85 -25.17 0.58 -32.00
C ALA A 85 -23.71 0.98 -32.23
N ALA A 86 -23.40 1.58 -33.38
CA ALA A 86 -22.09 2.15 -33.69
C ALA A 86 -21.64 3.22 -32.67
N VAL A 87 -22.52 4.18 -32.32
CA VAL A 87 -22.23 5.17 -31.26
C VAL A 87 -22.04 4.50 -29.89
N VAL A 88 -22.78 3.45 -29.54
CA VAL A 88 -22.52 2.67 -28.30
C VAL A 88 -21.13 2.03 -28.32
N LYS A 89 -20.71 1.44 -29.45
CA LYS A 89 -19.35 0.88 -29.59
C LYS A 89 -18.27 1.95 -29.44
N PHE A 90 -18.42 3.09 -30.13
CA PHE A 90 -17.50 4.23 -30.03
C PHE A 90 -17.40 4.77 -28.59
N GLN A 91 -18.54 4.92 -27.92
CA GLN A 91 -18.61 5.35 -26.52
C GLN A 91 -17.91 4.38 -25.56
N ASN A 92 -18.05 3.08 -25.77
CA ASN A 92 -17.36 2.06 -24.98
C ASN A 92 -15.85 2.00 -25.32
N LYS A 93 -15.46 2.15 -26.59
CA LYS A 93 -14.06 2.16 -27.05
C LYS A 93 -13.27 3.32 -26.44
N TYR A 94 -13.91 4.46 -26.22
CA TYR A 94 -13.34 5.64 -25.56
C TYR A 94 -13.96 5.93 -24.18
N ALA A 95 -14.36 4.89 -23.43
CA ALA A 95 -15.12 5.04 -22.18
C ALA A 95 -14.48 5.98 -21.14
N SER A 96 -13.15 5.96 -21.02
CA SER A 96 -12.38 6.83 -20.11
C SER A 96 -12.44 8.32 -20.45
N GLU A 97 -12.79 8.67 -21.69
CA GLU A 97 -12.87 10.04 -22.19
C GLU A 97 -14.32 10.47 -22.43
N VAL A 98 -15.22 9.51 -22.70
CA VAL A 98 -16.58 9.78 -23.18
C VAL A 98 -17.67 9.43 -22.17
N LEU A 99 -17.45 8.47 -21.26
CA LEU A 99 -18.46 7.96 -20.34
C LEU A 99 -18.12 8.23 -18.87
N THR A 100 -16.90 7.90 -18.42
CA THR A 100 -16.50 8.12 -17.02
C THR A 100 -16.53 9.59 -16.57
N PRO A 101 -16.23 10.62 -17.39
CA PRO A 101 -16.30 12.02 -16.95
C PRO A 101 -17.74 12.50 -16.65
N ILE A 102 -18.75 11.75 -17.09
CA ILE A 102 -20.17 12.03 -16.87
C ILE A 102 -20.87 10.92 -16.05
N GLY A 103 -20.08 10.09 -15.34
CA GLY A 103 -20.59 9.07 -14.42
C GLY A 103 -21.27 7.87 -15.08
N LEU A 104 -21.11 7.67 -16.40
CA LEU A 104 -21.69 6.55 -17.13
C LEU A 104 -20.73 5.36 -17.18
N THR A 105 -21.29 4.16 -17.05
CA THR A 105 -20.56 2.87 -17.10
C THR A 105 -20.76 2.10 -18.42
N SER A 106 -21.64 2.58 -19.30
CA SER A 106 -21.91 1.97 -20.61
C SER A 106 -22.43 3.01 -21.62
N GLY A 107 -22.13 2.78 -22.90
CA GLY A 107 -22.58 3.62 -24.00
C GLY A 107 -24.10 3.68 -24.13
N THR A 108 -24.62 4.89 -24.32
CA THR A 108 -26.07 5.17 -24.42
C THR A 108 -26.57 5.22 -25.86
N GLY A 109 -25.66 5.44 -26.81
CA GLY A 109 -26.00 5.69 -28.22
C GLY A 109 -26.51 7.11 -28.48
N TYR A 110 -26.36 8.03 -27.52
CA TYR A 110 -26.60 9.46 -27.68
C TYR A 110 -25.26 10.17 -27.93
N PHE A 111 -25.08 10.74 -29.13
CA PHE A 111 -23.86 11.43 -29.54
C PHE A 111 -23.83 12.87 -28.97
N GLY A 112 -23.73 12.96 -27.64
CA GLY A 112 -23.65 14.19 -26.87
C GLY A 112 -22.23 14.76 -26.77
N THR A 113 -22.06 15.84 -26.01
CA THR A 113 -20.86 16.71 -26.00
C THR A 113 -19.54 15.95 -25.89
N MET A 114 -19.42 14.98 -24.97
CA MET A 114 -18.19 14.21 -24.80
C MET A 114 -17.87 13.31 -26.00
N SER A 115 -18.89 12.78 -26.69
CA SER A 115 -18.70 11.96 -27.90
C SER A 115 -18.26 12.81 -29.09
N ARG A 116 -18.81 14.02 -29.21
CA ARG A 116 -18.46 14.98 -30.27
C ARG A 116 -17.02 15.49 -30.09
N ALA A 117 -16.70 16.01 -28.90
CA ALA A 117 -15.34 16.46 -28.57
C ALA A 117 -14.26 15.38 -28.80
N LYS A 118 -14.59 14.10 -28.57
CA LYS A 118 -13.68 12.99 -28.89
C LYS A 118 -13.59 12.71 -30.39
N ALA A 119 -14.68 12.75 -31.14
CA ALA A 119 -14.67 12.61 -32.59
C ALA A 119 -13.93 13.77 -33.27
N ASP A 120 -14.21 15.01 -32.87
CA ASP A 120 -13.53 16.22 -33.34
C ASP A 120 -12.01 16.13 -33.09
N ALA A 121 -11.60 15.66 -31.91
CA ALA A 121 -10.18 15.46 -31.58
C ALA A 121 -9.51 14.31 -32.37
N LEU A 122 -10.28 13.35 -32.90
CA LEU A 122 -9.77 12.28 -33.77
C LEU A 122 -9.68 12.76 -35.23
N VAL A 123 -10.62 13.59 -35.70
CA VAL A 123 -10.60 14.22 -37.03
C VAL A 123 -9.51 15.30 -37.12
N ALA A 124 -9.32 16.08 -36.05
CA ALA A 124 -8.29 17.13 -35.94
C ALA A 124 -6.84 16.61 -35.84
N GLY A 125 -6.60 15.31 -36.05
CA GLY A 125 -5.26 14.73 -36.20
C GLY A 125 -4.51 15.22 -37.45
N GLY A 126 -5.18 15.92 -38.37
CA GLY A 126 -4.57 16.64 -39.50
C GLY A 126 -4.72 18.16 -39.34
N THR A 127 -3.64 18.90 -39.56
CA THR A 127 -3.63 20.38 -39.48
C THR A 127 -4.13 21.04 -40.77
N THR A 128 -5.01 22.04 -40.66
CA THR A 128 -5.02 23.19 -41.61
C THR A 128 -5.72 24.43 -41.03
N SER A 129 -5.38 25.60 -41.60
CA SER A 129 -6.01 26.90 -41.32
C SER A 129 -7.07 27.23 -42.39
N THR A 130 -8.10 28.00 -42.04
CA THR A 130 -9.24 28.32 -42.92
C THR A 130 -9.24 29.77 -43.42
N THR A 131 -8.52 30.02 -44.52
CA THR A 131 -8.65 31.27 -45.32
C THR A 131 -8.87 30.93 -46.79
N PRO A 132 -10.08 31.15 -47.36
CA PRO A 132 -10.34 30.85 -48.77
C PRO A 132 -9.45 31.63 -49.75
N GLY A 133 -8.82 30.93 -50.69
CA GLY A 133 -7.98 31.52 -51.74
C GLY A 133 -6.46 31.40 -51.55
N CYS A 134 -6.01 30.73 -50.48
CA CYS A 134 -4.60 30.45 -50.18
C CYS A 134 -4.32 28.93 -50.23
N GLU A 135 -3.40 28.48 -51.08
CA GLU A 135 -2.86 27.12 -51.08
C GLU A 135 -1.51 27.05 -50.34
N THR A 136 -1.05 25.83 -50.02
CA THR A 136 0.22 25.58 -49.31
C THR A 136 1.43 26.11 -50.10
N GLY A 137 1.88 27.31 -49.76
CA GLY A 137 3.01 28.00 -50.39
C GLY A 137 2.67 29.39 -50.97
N ASP A 138 1.41 29.78 -51.04
CA ASP A 138 1.01 31.12 -51.51
C ASP A 138 1.40 32.22 -50.51
N LEU A 139 1.96 33.32 -51.02
CA LEU A 139 2.19 34.55 -50.24
C LEU A 139 0.96 35.47 -50.20
N PHE A 140 0.10 35.42 -51.22
CA PHE A 140 -1.09 36.27 -51.38
C PHE A 140 -2.25 35.48 -51.98
N SER A 141 -3.47 35.74 -51.50
CA SER A 141 -4.70 35.07 -51.89
C SER A 141 -5.01 35.34 -53.36
N ARG A 142 -5.17 34.28 -54.15
CA ARG A 142 -5.38 34.37 -55.60
C ARG A 142 -6.76 34.95 -55.97
N THR A 143 -7.70 34.99 -55.02
CA THR A 143 -9.05 35.53 -55.21
C THR A 143 -9.24 36.95 -54.65
N THR A 144 -8.42 37.40 -53.70
CA THR A 144 -8.60 38.73 -53.05
C THR A 144 -7.38 39.64 -53.09
N GLY A 145 -6.19 39.14 -53.48
CA GLY A 145 -4.93 39.89 -53.44
C GLY A 145 -4.39 40.19 -52.03
N THR A 146 -5.07 39.73 -50.98
CA THR A 146 -4.66 39.92 -49.57
C THR A 146 -3.53 38.97 -49.20
N ALA A 147 -2.58 39.35 -48.34
CA ALA A 147 -1.49 38.45 -47.94
C ALA A 147 -2.02 37.19 -47.23
N CYS A 148 -1.57 36.00 -47.65
CA CYS A 148 -1.90 34.72 -47.02
C CYS A 148 -1.17 34.50 -45.69
N VAL A 149 -0.13 35.30 -45.41
CA VAL A 149 0.77 35.10 -44.27
C VAL A 149 0.79 36.34 -43.37
N THR A 150 -0.13 36.40 -42.41
CA THR A 150 -0.02 37.33 -41.28
C THR A 150 0.99 36.78 -40.27
N THR A 151 2.29 36.93 -40.54
CA THR A 151 3.36 36.54 -39.61
C THR A 151 3.51 37.52 -38.45
N THR A 152 2.45 37.69 -37.67
CA THR A 152 2.61 37.81 -36.22
C THR A 152 2.26 36.43 -35.68
N PRO A 153 3.21 35.67 -35.09
CA PRO A 153 2.85 34.41 -34.45
C PRO A 153 1.74 34.66 -33.44
N PRO A 154 0.74 33.77 -33.30
CA PRO A 154 -0.09 33.80 -32.12
C PRO A 154 0.85 33.59 -30.93
N VAL A 155 1.13 34.68 -30.20
CA VAL A 155 1.73 34.55 -28.89
C VAL A 155 0.68 33.82 -28.07
N THR A 156 0.86 32.52 -27.90
CA THR A 156 0.21 31.78 -26.85
C THR A 156 0.67 32.40 -25.54
N THR A 157 -0.06 33.42 -25.08
CA THR A 157 0.15 34.10 -23.80
C THR A 157 -0.23 33.12 -22.71
N LEU A 158 0.67 32.15 -22.52
CA LEU A 158 0.66 31.14 -21.49
C LEU A 158 0.37 31.81 -20.16
N PRO A 159 -0.53 31.26 -19.33
CA PRO A 159 -0.85 31.84 -18.03
C PRO A 159 0.43 32.14 -17.26
N ALA A 160 0.58 33.37 -16.77
CA ALA A 160 1.84 33.86 -16.20
C ALA A 160 2.42 32.84 -15.21
N GLY A 161 3.65 32.35 -15.44
CA GLY A 161 4.25 31.24 -14.69
C GLY A 161 4.23 29.86 -15.38
N CYS A 162 3.72 29.77 -16.62
CA CYS A 162 3.86 28.62 -17.52
C CYS A 162 5.00 28.81 -18.53
N THR A 163 5.60 27.72 -19.01
CA THR A 163 6.63 27.71 -20.10
C THR A 163 6.32 26.77 -21.28
N SER A 164 5.41 25.81 -21.09
CA SER A 164 4.80 24.99 -22.14
C SER A 164 3.27 25.00 -21.98
N THR A 165 2.51 24.54 -22.97
CA THR A 165 1.05 24.33 -22.86
C THR A 165 0.67 23.13 -21.96
N THR A 166 1.65 22.49 -21.33
CA THR A 166 1.49 21.29 -20.49
C THR A 166 1.76 21.63 -19.03
N GLY A 167 1.03 20.99 -18.10
CA GLY A 167 1.11 21.28 -16.67
C GLY A 167 0.30 22.51 -16.26
N PHE A 168 0.71 23.15 -15.17
CA PHE A 168 0.01 24.27 -14.53
C PHE A 168 0.98 25.41 -14.22
N SER A 169 0.47 26.64 -14.22
CA SER A 169 1.23 27.82 -13.86
C SER A 169 1.69 27.69 -12.41
N THR A 170 3.00 27.76 -12.22
CA THR A 170 3.64 27.80 -10.91
C THR A 170 3.24 29.05 -10.11
N THR A 171 2.86 30.14 -10.79
CA THR A 171 2.53 31.43 -10.17
C THR A 171 1.03 31.63 -9.90
N THR A 172 0.15 31.02 -10.69
CA THR A 172 -1.31 31.26 -10.62
C THR A 172 -2.16 30.02 -10.42
N GLY A 173 -1.60 28.81 -10.57
CA GLY A 173 -2.36 27.55 -10.52
C GLY A 173 -3.26 27.27 -11.73
N ALA A 174 -3.30 28.18 -12.70
CA ALA A 174 -4.07 27.99 -13.94
C ALA A 174 -3.47 26.88 -14.79
N SER A 175 -4.29 26.05 -15.44
CA SER A 175 -3.79 25.08 -16.42
C SER A 175 -3.10 25.80 -17.57
N CYS A 176 -1.89 25.38 -17.93
CA CYS A 176 -1.15 25.99 -19.04
C CYS A 176 -1.79 25.74 -20.42
N ALA A 177 -2.74 24.80 -20.50
CA ALA A 177 -3.53 24.54 -21.71
C ALA A 177 -4.77 25.42 -21.84
N THR A 178 -5.41 25.83 -20.72
CA THR A 178 -6.76 26.43 -20.76
C THR A 178 -6.90 27.77 -20.03
N GLY A 179 -5.91 28.19 -19.22
CA GLY A 179 -6.00 29.41 -18.41
C GLY A 179 -6.98 29.35 -17.24
N VAL A 180 -7.78 28.29 -17.12
CA VAL A 180 -8.68 28.07 -16.00
C VAL A 180 -7.89 27.61 -14.79
N VAL A 181 -8.15 28.21 -13.62
CA VAL A 181 -7.71 27.70 -12.31
C VAL A 181 -8.75 26.68 -11.85
N PRO A 182 -8.44 25.36 -11.79
CA PRO A 182 -9.25 24.44 -11.00
C PRO A 182 -9.13 24.88 -9.53
N GLY A 183 -10.23 24.88 -8.78
CA GLY A 183 -10.23 25.34 -7.38
C GLY A 183 -9.13 24.64 -6.59
N ALA A 184 -8.10 25.39 -6.19
CA ALA A 184 -6.83 24.84 -5.74
C ALA A 184 -7.03 23.89 -4.55
N ALA A 185 -6.47 22.69 -4.62
CA ALA A 185 -6.59 21.70 -3.54
C ALA A 185 -5.95 22.23 -2.24
N GLY A 186 -4.88 23.01 -2.40
CA GLY A 186 -4.24 23.81 -1.37
C GLY A 186 -2.96 24.43 -1.91
N THR A 187 -2.05 24.81 -1.02
CA THR A 187 -0.80 25.49 -1.38
C THR A 187 0.44 24.67 -1.06
N VAL A 188 1.54 24.99 -1.75
CA VAL A 188 2.88 24.45 -1.47
C VAL A 188 3.92 25.58 -1.53
N ALA A 189 4.84 25.60 -0.57
CA ALA A 189 5.88 26.60 -0.45
C ALA A 189 7.20 25.99 0.04
N LEU A 190 8.29 26.75 -0.06
CA LEU A 190 9.55 26.42 0.61
C LEU A 190 9.34 26.43 2.12
N SER A 191 9.76 25.38 2.82
CA SER A 191 9.59 25.30 4.27
C SER A 191 10.54 26.24 5.03
N ALA A 192 10.11 26.73 6.19
CA ALA A 192 10.92 27.57 7.06
C ALA A 192 12.12 26.85 7.69
N ASP A 193 12.09 25.51 7.73
CA ASP A 193 13.19 24.64 8.19
C ASP A 193 14.06 24.09 7.04
N ASN A 194 13.89 24.61 5.81
CA ASN A 194 14.60 24.12 4.63
C ASN A 194 16.14 24.21 4.82
N PRO A 195 16.90 23.14 4.50
CA PRO A 195 18.33 23.07 4.76
C PRO A 195 19.10 24.21 4.08
N ALA A 196 19.98 24.84 4.85
CA ALA A 196 20.86 25.92 4.40
C ALA A 196 21.84 25.42 3.34
N SER A 197 22.30 26.33 2.46
CA SER A 197 23.38 26.02 1.52
C SER A 197 24.63 25.53 2.26
N GLY A 198 25.25 24.46 1.75
CA GLY A 198 26.37 23.81 2.41
C GLY A 198 27.09 22.81 1.53
N VAL A 199 28.02 22.08 2.14
CA VAL A 199 28.80 21.02 1.48
C VAL A 199 28.12 19.67 1.71
N ILE A 200 27.99 18.89 0.64
CA ILE A 200 27.60 17.47 0.68
C ILE A 200 28.75 16.61 0.17
N ILE A 201 28.90 15.40 0.69
CA ILE A 201 30.02 14.50 0.35
C ILE A 201 29.58 13.50 -0.72
N GLU A 202 30.43 13.24 -1.71
CA GLU A 202 30.20 12.14 -2.66
C GLU A 202 30.12 10.80 -1.92
N THR A 203 29.32 9.85 -2.41
CA THR A 203 28.99 8.58 -1.71
C THR A 203 28.25 8.72 -0.37
N GLN A 204 27.67 9.88 -0.01
CA GLN A 204 26.79 9.99 1.17
C GLN A 204 25.34 9.57 0.90
N SER A 205 24.66 9.00 1.91
CA SER A 205 23.25 8.58 1.80
C SER A 205 22.30 9.68 2.28
N ALA A 206 21.13 9.79 1.63
CA ALA A 206 20.01 10.62 2.07
C ALA A 206 20.40 12.06 2.48
N ALA A 207 21.27 12.70 1.69
CA ALA A 207 21.59 14.13 1.77
C ALA A 207 20.29 14.96 1.79
N ASP A 208 20.16 15.91 2.71
CA ASP A 208 18.97 16.78 2.80
C ASP A 208 19.10 18.00 1.88
N LEU A 209 18.17 18.16 0.93
CA LEU A 209 18.36 19.06 -0.22
C LEU A 209 17.24 20.08 -0.43
N LEU A 210 16.01 19.79 -0.01
CA LEU A 210 14.85 20.68 -0.15
C LEU A 210 13.75 20.26 0.83
N HIS A 211 13.17 21.20 1.58
CA HIS A 211 11.93 20.97 2.35
C HIS A 211 10.77 21.77 1.77
N LEU A 212 9.61 21.13 1.62
CA LEU A 212 8.37 21.72 1.11
C LEU A 212 7.27 21.66 2.17
N THR A 213 6.66 22.79 2.50
CA THR A 213 5.43 22.84 3.30
C THR A 213 4.23 22.77 2.37
N PHE A 214 3.37 21.78 2.57
CA PHE A 214 2.06 21.64 1.91
C PHE A 214 0.95 22.01 2.90
N SER A 215 -0.04 22.80 2.48
CA SER A 215 -1.10 23.32 3.34
C SER A 215 -2.50 23.18 2.74
N GLY A 216 -3.44 22.62 3.51
CA GLY A 216 -4.84 22.34 3.14
C GLY A 216 -5.26 20.92 3.53
N THR A 217 -6.25 20.34 2.84
CA THR A 217 -6.75 18.99 3.14
C THR A 217 -6.99 18.19 1.85
N TYR A 218 -6.03 17.33 1.48
CA TYR A 218 -6.01 16.58 0.22
C TYR A 218 -4.97 15.44 0.24
N THR A 219 -5.01 14.56 -0.78
CA THR A 219 -3.95 13.59 -1.04
C THR A 219 -3.11 14.05 -2.22
N VAL A 220 -1.80 14.18 -2.04
CA VAL A 220 -0.87 14.48 -3.14
C VAL A 220 -0.65 13.19 -3.93
N THR A 221 -0.90 13.21 -5.25
CA THR A 221 -0.74 12.05 -6.14
C THR A 221 0.44 12.20 -7.10
N ASN A 222 0.86 13.44 -7.38
CA ASN A 222 2.04 13.73 -8.20
C ASN A 222 2.87 14.85 -7.59
N LEU A 223 4.20 14.73 -7.66
CA LEU A 223 5.17 15.77 -7.31
C LEU A 223 6.34 15.72 -8.30
N LYS A 224 6.69 16.86 -8.90
CA LYS A 224 7.85 17.02 -9.78
C LYS A 224 8.76 18.15 -9.33
N LEU A 225 10.07 17.92 -9.48
CA LEU A 225 11.12 18.89 -9.15
C LEU A 225 12.04 19.10 -10.36
N ASN A 226 12.46 20.35 -10.57
CA ASN A 226 13.56 20.69 -11.46
C ASN A 226 14.87 20.68 -10.67
N ARG A 227 15.89 20.02 -11.19
CA ARG A 227 17.26 20.11 -10.67
C ARG A 227 17.86 21.48 -10.96
N LEU A 228 18.56 22.01 -9.97
CA LEU A 228 19.32 23.27 -10.03
C LEU A 228 20.82 22.98 -9.94
N GLY A 229 21.64 23.95 -10.36
CA GLY A 229 23.10 23.89 -10.25
C GLY A 229 23.81 23.20 -11.43
N ILE A 230 25.14 23.13 -11.34
CA ILE A 230 26.00 22.53 -12.37
C ILE A 230 26.33 21.09 -11.94
N SER A 231 25.52 20.16 -12.42
CA SER A 231 25.65 18.71 -12.16
C SER A 231 25.09 17.89 -13.35
N THR A 232 25.23 16.57 -13.33
CA THR A 232 24.60 15.65 -14.28
C THR A 232 23.28 15.06 -13.73
N GLY A 233 22.58 14.25 -14.54
CA GLY A 233 21.49 13.39 -14.03
C GLY A 233 21.97 12.23 -13.14
N SER A 234 23.28 11.91 -13.16
CA SER A 234 23.88 10.85 -12.35
C SER A 234 24.42 11.30 -10.99
N THR A 235 24.42 12.61 -10.69
CA THR A 235 24.95 13.16 -9.42
C THR A 235 24.29 12.55 -8.19
N LEU A 236 22.98 12.25 -8.27
CA LEU A 236 22.26 11.49 -7.27
C LEU A 236 21.82 10.16 -7.88
N SER A 237 22.27 9.06 -7.27
CA SER A 237 21.89 7.71 -7.69
C SER A 237 20.41 7.40 -7.42
N ASN A 238 19.85 8.00 -6.38
CA ASN A 238 18.48 7.81 -5.89
C ASN A 238 18.02 9.08 -5.17
N VAL A 239 16.75 9.46 -5.32
CA VAL A 239 16.11 10.55 -4.58
C VAL A 239 14.76 10.08 -4.02
N TYR A 240 14.42 10.52 -2.81
CA TYR A 240 13.27 10.05 -2.04
C TYR A 240 12.52 11.20 -1.37
N LEU A 241 11.23 11.00 -1.10
CA LEU A 241 10.44 11.87 -0.23
C LEU A 241 10.39 11.31 1.20
N PHE A 242 10.46 12.20 2.19
CA PHE A 242 10.41 11.92 3.62
C PHE A 242 9.41 12.84 4.34
N ASP A 243 8.75 12.31 5.37
CA ASP A 243 8.09 13.08 6.41
C ASP A 243 8.83 12.82 7.73
N GLY A 244 9.62 13.82 8.17
CA GLY A 244 10.55 13.69 9.29
C GLY A 244 11.54 12.54 9.11
N ALA A 245 11.27 11.41 9.77
CA ALA A 245 12.05 10.18 9.69
C ALA A 245 11.38 9.04 8.89
N THR A 246 10.13 9.18 8.45
CA THR A 246 9.43 8.17 7.66
C THR A 246 9.67 8.42 6.17
N ARG A 247 10.14 7.40 5.44
CA ARG A 247 10.27 7.50 3.98
C ARG A 247 8.92 7.21 3.32
N LEU A 248 8.49 8.09 2.42
CA LEU A 248 7.18 8.02 1.77
C LEU A 248 7.22 7.29 0.42
N THR A 249 8.36 7.26 -0.26
CA THR A 249 8.50 6.73 -1.62
C THR A 249 9.66 5.74 -1.76
N ASP A 250 9.57 4.85 -2.74
CA ASP A 250 10.75 4.25 -3.36
C ASP A 250 11.61 5.34 -4.07
N ALA A 251 12.77 4.94 -4.62
CA ALA A 251 13.68 5.84 -5.31
C ALA A 251 13.10 6.38 -6.63
N ALA A 252 13.29 7.67 -6.87
CA ALA A 252 13.25 8.28 -8.20
C ALA A 252 14.66 8.67 -8.65
N SER A 253 14.85 8.84 -9.95
CA SER A 253 16.08 9.34 -10.57
C SER A 253 15.82 10.66 -11.30
N ILE A 254 16.90 11.34 -11.70
CA ILE A 254 16.85 12.54 -12.53
C ILE A 254 16.82 12.11 -14.01
N ASN A 255 15.86 12.60 -14.79
CA ASN A 255 15.74 12.29 -16.22
C ASN A 255 16.68 13.16 -17.11
N SER A 256 16.61 12.97 -18.43
CA SER A 256 17.38 13.73 -19.43
C SER A 256 17.09 15.23 -19.40
N GLU A 257 15.88 15.62 -18.99
CA GLU A 257 15.42 17.01 -18.90
C GLU A 257 15.87 17.70 -17.59
N GLY A 258 16.49 16.95 -16.67
CA GLY A 258 16.90 17.45 -15.36
C GLY A 258 15.79 17.41 -14.30
N GLU A 259 14.71 16.69 -14.55
CA GLU A 259 13.53 16.61 -13.71
C GLU A 259 13.50 15.31 -12.89
N ILE A 260 12.84 15.36 -11.73
CA ILE A 260 12.46 14.19 -10.93
C ILE A 260 10.93 14.20 -10.83
N SER A 261 10.29 13.03 -10.93
CA SER A 261 8.82 12.88 -10.89
C SER A 261 8.41 11.67 -10.07
N TRP A 262 7.67 11.89 -8.99
CA TRP A 262 6.91 10.85 -8.29
C TRP A 262 5.45 10.90 -8.71
N ASN A 263 4.88 9.75 -9.08
CA ASN A 263 3.49 9.63 -9.50
C ASN A 263 2.86 8.36 -8.91
N GLN A 264 1.90 8.53 -8.00
CA GLN A 264 1.08 7.43 -7.48
C GLN A 264 -0.39 7.85 -7.46
N PRO A 265 -1.25 7.26 -8.32
CA PRO A 265 -2.69 7.56 -8.34
C PRO A 265 -3.42 7.25 -7.03
N SER A 266 -2.89 6.31 -6.24
CA SER A 266 -3.33 5.99 -4.86
C SER A 266 -2.94 7.04 -3.82
N GLY A 267 -2.07 7.99 -4.17
CA GLY A 267 -1.46 8.95 -3.26
C GLY A 267 0.00 8.64 -2.96
N LEU A 268 0.81 9.69 -2.87
CA LEU A 268 2.16 9.72 -2.30
C LEU A 268 2.09 9.98 -0.79
N PHE A 269 1.25 10.93 -0.38
CA PHE A 269 0.97 11.26 1.03
C PHE A 269 -0.31 12.11 1.15
N THR A 270 -0.91 12.09 2.33
CA THR A 270 -2.04 12.96 2.72
C THR A 270 -1.55 14.25 3.37
N VAL A 271 -2.31 15.32 3.22
CA VAL A 271 -2.12 16.62 3.89
C VAL A 271 -3.41 16.93 4.62
N ALA A 272 -3.31 17.37 5.88
CA ALA A 272 -4.45 17.80 6.70
C ALA A 272 -3.97 18.94 7.60
N GLY A 273 -4.40 20.17 7.30
CA GLY A 273 -3.84 21.38 7.90
C GLY A 273 -2.53 21.77 7.23
N SER A 274 -1.39 21.23 7.72
CA SER A 274 -0.05 21.49 7.18
C SER A 274 0.86 20.27 7.35
N ARG A 275 1.73 19.99 6.38
CA ARG A 275 2.72 18.89 6.41
C ARG A 275 4.01 19.31 5.71
N ILE A 276 5.16 19.04 6.33
CA ILE A 276 6.49 19.28 5.75
C ILE A 276 6.98 17.99 5.10
N ILE A 277 7.54 18.09 3.88
CA ILE A 277 8.08 16.97 3.12
C ILE A 277 9.53 17.30 2.72
N SER A 278 10.47 16.48 3.19
CA SER A 278 11.89 16.60 2.86
C SER A 278 12.23 15.77 1.62
N VAL A 279 13.07 16.33 0.74
CA VAL A 279 13.60 15.67 -0.46
C VAL A 279 15.06 15.29 -0.18
N ARG A 280 15.35 13.98 -0.18
CA ARG A 280 16.66 13.44 0.21
C ARG A 280 17.30 12.58 -0.86
N GLY A 281 18.62 12.74 -1.07
CA GLY A 281 19.35 12.11 -2.19
C GLY A 281 20.58 11.28 -1.77
N ASN A 282 20.80 10.13 -2.42
CA ASN A 282 22.05 9.37 -2.30
C ASN A 282 23.05 9.90 -3.35
N VAL A 283 24.11 10.57 -2.92
CA VAL A 283 25.12 11.17 -3.80
C VAL A 283 26.00 10.06 -4.39
N ALA A 284 26.21 10.08 -5.71
CA ALA A 284 27.08 9.12 -6.39
C ALA A 284 28.57 9.37 -6.09
N ASP A 285 29.44 8.42 -6.43
CA ASP A 285 30.89 8.62 -6.43
C ASP A 285 31.34 9.51 -7.59
N SER A 286 32.58 10.01 -7.53
CA SER A 286 33.20 10.79 -8.62
C SER A 286 32.39 12.06 -8.98
N THR A 287 31.73 12.67 -7.99
CA THR A 287 30.82 13.82 -8.16
C THR A 287 31.37 15.13 -7.57
N SER A 288 32.51 15.08 -6.86
CA SER A 288 33.21 16.24 -6.33
C SER A 288 33.35 17.40 -7.35
N GLY A 289 33.14 18.63 -6.89
CA GLY A 289 33.17 19.86 -7.70
C GLY A 289 31.85 20.23 -8.38
N GLN A 290 30.84 19.36 -8.36
CA GLN A 290 29.50 19.67 -8.86
C GLN A 290 28.70 20.51 -7.86
N THR A 291 27.64 21.17 -8.34
CA THR A 291 26.65 21.87 -7.49
C THR A 291 25.24 21.42 -7.81
N ILE A 292 24.43 21.15 -6.78
CA ILE A 292 23.08 20.61 -6.95
C ILE A 292 22.08 21.24 -5.98
N GLY A 293 20.84 21.39 -6.42
CA GLY A 293 19.68 21.76 -5.60
C GLY A 293 18.38 21.41 -6.33
N PHE A 294 17.23 21.78 -5.77
CA PHE A 294 15.93 21.51 -6.40
C PHE A 294 14.97 22.70 -6.29
N ALA A 295 14.17 22.91 -7.33
CA ALA A 295 12.98 23.75 -7.31
C ALA A 295 11.73 22.90 -7.59
N LEU A 296 10.59 23.31 -7.02
CA LEU A 296 9.29 22.73 -7.36
C LEU A 296 8.95 23.05 -8.82
N LYS A 297 8.59 22.01 -9.60
CA LYS A 297 8.01 22.16 -10.93
C LYS A 297 6.48 22.04 -10.90
N GLU A 298 5.96 21.01 -10.23
CA GLU A 298 4.54 20.64 -10.31
C GLU A 298 4.14 19.85 -9.06
N ALA A 299 2.94 20.07 -8.54
CA ALA A 299 2.34 19.26 -7.48
C ALA A 299 0.83 19.13 -7.71
N MET A 300 0.30 17.91 -7.62
CA MET A 300 -1.10 17.60 -7.94
C MET A 300 -1.78 16.78 -6.85
N ALA A 301 -3.06 17.07 -6.62
CA ALA A 301 -4.00 16.24 -5.88
C ALA A 301 -5.05 15.68 -6.86
N GLY A 302 -4.86 14.43 -7.31
CA GLY A 302 -5.59 13.87 -8.44
C GLY A 302 -5.31 14.67 -9.71
N THR A 303 -6.35 15.28 -10.28
CA THR A 303 -6.27 16.20 -11.43
C THR A 303 -6.22 17.68 -11.05
N THR A 304 -6.28 18.01 -9.75
CA THR A 304 -6.30 19.39 -9.25
C THR A 304 -4.90 19.86 -8.87
N ALA A 305 -4.52 21.06 -9.30
CA ALA A 305 -3.22 21.64 -8.96
C ALA A 305 -3.13 22.05 -7.48
N ILE A 306 -1.94 21.88 -6.92
CA ILE A 306 -1.53 22.45 -5.62
C ILE A 306 -0.64 23.65 -5.94
N THR A 307 -0.98 24.83 -5.44
CA THR A 307 -0.46 26.09 -5.99
C THR A 307 0.70 26.68 -5.19
N GLY A 308 1.67 27.25 -5.90
CA GLY A 308 2.80 27.97 -5.31
C GLY A 308 4.15 27.58 -5.89
N THR A 309 5.20 28.22 -5.37
CA THR A 309 6.58 28.09 -5.82
C THR A 309 7.50 27.78 -4.65
N ALA A 310 8.51 26.95 -4.89
CA ALA A 310 9.61 26.73 -3.95
C ALA A 310 10.91 26.53 -4.73
N SER A 311 12.01 27.14 -4.25
CA SER A 311 13.36 26.89 -4.75
C SER A 311 14.25 26.69 -3.55
N GLY A 312 14.87 25.51 -3.45
CA GLY A 312 15.86 25.19 -2.42
C GLY A 312 17.19 25.87 -2.69
N ASN A 313 18.11 25.66 -1.75
CA ASN A 313 19.49 26.12 -1.85
C ASN A 313 20.31 25.23 -2.81
N LEU A 314 21.45 25.75 -3.26
CA LEU A 314 22.50 24.93 -3.89
C LEU A 314 23.43 24.36 -2.83
N PHE A 315 23.88 23.13 -3.04
CA PHE A 315 24.89 22.42 -2.26
C PHE A 315 26.07 22.12 -3.17
N SER A 316 27.29 22.31 -2.66
CA SER A 316 28.51 21.91 -3.36
C SER A 316 28.90 20.48 -2.97
N VAL A 317 29.25 19.66 -3.96
CA VAL A 317 29.74 18.30 -3.73
C VAL A 317 31.24 18.34 -3.48
N ALA A 318 31.70 17.74 -2.39
CA ALA A 318 33.11 17.54 -2.07
C ALA A 318 33.50 16.06 -2.12
N SER A 319 34.80 15.82 -2.29
CA SER A 319 35.37 14.47 -2.32
C SER A 319 35.28 13.76 -0.97
N ASN A 320 35.10 12.44 -0.98
CA ASN A 320 34.95 11.65 0.25
C ASN A 320 36.24 11.67 1.10
N PRO A 321 36.22 12.21 2.34
CA PRO A 321 37.39 12.19 3.21
C PRO A 321 37.76 10.76 3.62
N SER A 322 39.04 10.40 3.51
CA SER A 322 39.54 9.08 3.94
C SER A 322 39.36 8.79 5.45
N THR A 323 39.03 9.81 6.24
CA THR A 323 38.67 9.71 7.65
C THR A 323 37.19 9.41 7.91
N MET A 324 36.29 9.58 6.94
CA MET A 324 34.85 9.36 7.13
C MET A 324 34.57 7.92 7.56
N SER A 325 33.73 7.74 8.57
CA SER A 325 33.39 6.42 9.08
C SER A 325 32.49 5.64 8.12
N THR A 326 32.46 4.32 8.33
CA THR A 326 31.66 3.38 7.56
C THR A 326 30.74 2.57 8.47
N ALA A 327 29.68 2.01 7.90
CA ALA A 327 28.85 1.02 8.55
C ALA A 327 28.59 -0.15 7.60
N ALA A 328 28.76 -1.37 8.10
CA ALA A 328 28.48 -2.60 7.35
C ALA A 328 27.56 -3.51 8.16
N PHE A 329 26.38 -3.81 7.63
CA PHE A 329 25.47 -4.80 8.18
C PHE A 329 25.96 -6.21 7.80
N GLY A 330 26.19 -7.06 8.79
CA GLY A 330 26.49 -8.47 8.61
C GLY A 330 25.27 -9.32 8.25
N THR A 331 25.45 -10.64 8.25
CA THR A 331 24.37 -11.61 8.00
C THR A 331 23.22 -11.45 9.01
N VAL A 332 22.00 -11.63 8.52
CA VAL A 332 20.79 -11.52 9.34
C VAL A 332 20.38 -12.87 9.91
N SER A 333 19.98 -12.88 11.18
CA SER A 333 19.31 -14.02 11.82
C SER A 333 18.09 -13.55 12.63
N PRO A 334 17.14 -14.42 13.01
CA PRO A 334 16.98 -15.80 12.54
C PRO A 334 16.68 -15.89 11.03
N SER A 335 16.98 -17.03 10.42
CA SER A 335 16.74 -17.32 9.00
C SER A 335 16.38 -18.81 8.86
N ASN A 336 15.39 -19.13 8.04
CA ASN A 336 14.88 -20.51 7.88
C ASN A 336 14.42 -21.19 9.20
N THR A 337 13.84 -20.43 10.13
CA THR A 337 13.37 -20.96 11.44
C THR A 337 11.84 -20.95 11.57
N THR A 338 11.32 -21.86 12.39
CA THR A 338 9.98 -21.73 12.97
C THR A 338 10.02 -20.74 14.13
N ILE A 339 9.12 -19.75 14.10
CA ILE A 339 8.95 -18.73 15.13
C ILE A 339 7.67 -19.02 15.92
N ASN A 340 7.77 -19.21 17.23
CA ASN A 340 6.59 -19.33 18.09
C ASN A 340 5.95 -17.93 18.28
N PRO A 341 4.62 -17.77 18.13
CA PRO A 341 3.94 -16.53 18.49
C PRO A 341 4.03 -16.29 20.01
N GLY A 342 4.03 -15.02 20.42
CA GLY A 342 4.30 -14.60 21.79
C GLY A 342 4.87 -13.18 21.86
N ALA A 343 5.17 -12.72 23.07
CA ALA A 343 5.76 -11.39 23.30
C ALA A 343 7.29 -11.39 23.10
N ALA A 344 7.86 -10.23 22.76
CA ALA A 344 9.31 -9.98 22.66
C ALA A 344 10.10 -10.99 21.79
N VAL A 345 9.52 -11.42 20.67
CA VAL A 345 10.09 -12.37 19.72
C VAL A 345 11.07 -11.68 18.77
N THR A 346 12.34 -12.09 18.77
CA THR A 346 13.34 -11.61 17.81
C THR A 346 13.01 -12.07 16.39
N LEU A 347 12.72 -11.13 15.49
CA LEU A 347 12.50 -11.39 14.06
C LEU A 347 13.71 -11.06 13.18
N TRP A 348 14.59 -10.18 13.64
CA TRP A 348 15.75 -9.72 12.88
C TRP A 348 16.86 -9.28 13.82
N ARG A 349 18.09 -9.66 13.50
CA ARG A 349 19.31 -9.07 14.05
C ARG A 349 20.46 -9.19 13.08
N SER A 350 21.39 -8.25 13.15
CA SER A 350 22.65 -8.25 12.41
C SER A 350 23.75 -7.59 13.25
N GLN A 351 24.97 -8.07 13.10
CA GLN A 351 26.15 -7.38 13.63
C GLN A 351 26.48 -6.21 12.69
N VAL A 352 26.44 -4.99 13.21
CA VAL A 352 26.89 -3.79 12.49
C VAL A 352 28.35 -3.53 12.83
N THR A 353 29.21 -3.55 11.82
CA THR A 353 30.63 -3.20 11.92
C THR A 353 30.82 -1.72 11.59
N THR A 354 31.49 -0.97 12.47
CA THR A 354 31.76 0.47 12.31
C THR A 354 33.20 0.73 11.87
N GLY A 355 33.40 1.79 11.09
CA GLY A 355 34.70 2.24 10.60
C GLY A 355 35.45 3.19 11.55
N ASN A 356 36.15 4.16 10.95
CA ASN A 356 37.15 5.03 11.59
C ASN A 356 36.67 5.80 12.83
N ASN A 357 35.48 6.42 12.74
CA ASN A 357 34.91 7.26 13.79
C ASN A 357 33.66 6.61 14.38
N ASN A 358 33.28 7.07 15.58
CA ASN A 358 31.94 6.80 16.11
C ASN A 358 30.88 7.31 15.11
N ILE A 359 29.70 6.69 15.12
CA ILE A 359 28.59 7.08 14.25
C ILE A 359 27.35 7.40 15.10
N TYR A 360 26.55 8.36 14.67
CA TYR A 360 25.20 8.57 15.20
C TYR A 360 24.20 7.77 14.39
N LEU A 361 23.29 7.08 15.06
CA LEU A 361 22.07 6.50 14.48
C LEU A 361 20.91 7.47 14.74
N ASP A 362 20.40 8.09 13.67
CA ASP A 362 19.25 8.99 13.72
C ASP A 362 17.93 8.26 13.50
N ARG A 363 17.94 7.19 12.70
CA ARG A 363 16.75 6.37 12.38
C ARG A 363 17.13 5.04 11.74
N ILE A 364 16.25 4.04 11.84
CA ILE A 364 16.31 2.82 11.00
C ILE A 364 14.91 2.29 10.71
N ALA A 365 14.67 1.88 9.47
CA ALA A 365 13.39 1.33 9.02
C ALA A 365 13.56 -0.06 8.39
N PHE A 366 12.60 -0.94 8.66
CA PHE A 366 12.58 -2.30 8.11
C PHE A 366 11.24 -2.56 7.44
N ARG A 367 11.27 -3.07 6.21
CA ARG A 367 10.06 -3.55 5.53
C ARG A 367 9.81 -5.01 5.89
N GLN A 368 8.60 -5.34 6.29
CA GLN A 368 8.13 -6.72 6.31
C GLN A 368 7.85 -7.15 4.85
N VAL A 369 8.44 -8.27 4.44
CA VAL A 369 8.37 -8.81 3.07
C VAL A 369 7.90 -10.28 3.01
N GLY A 370 7.28 -10.77 4.08
CA GLY A 370 6.67 -12.10 4.19
C GLY A 370 5.17 -12.11 3.87
N SER A 371 4.50 -13.25 4.10
CA SER A 371 3.06 -13.43 3.84
C SER A 371 2.15 -13.19 5.06
N ALA A 372 2.73 -12.85 6.22
CA ALA A 372 2.00 -12.43 7.41
C ALA A 372 1.57 -10.95 7.29
N THR A 373 0.33 -10.64 7.66
CA THR A 373 -0.25 -9.29 7.62
C THR A 373 0.29 -8.39 8.72
N ALA A 374 0.11 -7.06 8.61
CA ALA A 374 0.49 -6.12 9.66
C ALA A 374 -0.15 -6.44 11.03
N THR A 375 -1.38 -6.97 11.03
CA THR A 375 -2.11 -7.44 12.22
C THR A 375 -1.52 -8.68 12.91
N ALA A 376 -0.46 -9.28 12.36
CA ALA A 376 0.32 -10.32 13.03
C ALA A 376 1.32 -9.76 14.07
N PHE A 377 1.55 -8.44 14.10
CA PHE A 377 2.66 -7.82 14.84
C PHE A 377 2.20 -6.61 15.66
N ALA A 378 2.69 -6.50 16.89
CA ALA A 378 2.52 -5.34 17.76
C ALA A 378 3.80 -5.04 18.55
N ASN A 379 3.96 -3.81 19.05
CA ASN A 379 5.02 -3.44 20.02
C ASN A 379 6.45 -3.79 19.56
N PHE A 380 6.82 -3.39 18.35
CA PHE A 380 8.17 -3.50 17.84
C PHE A 380 9.16 -2.72 18.73
N LYS A 381 10.30 -3.33 19.04
CA LYS A 381 11.39 -2.78 19.87
C LYS A 381 12.73 -2.94 19.16
N LEU A 382 13.49 -1.85 19.04
CA LEU A 382 14.86 -1.86 18.55
C LEU A 382 15.84 -1.88 19.72
N TYR A 383 16.73 -2.86 19.71
CA TYR A 383 17.87 -2.96 20.62
C TYR A 383 19.18 -2.72 19.86
N VAL A 384 20.11 -2.00 20.47
CA VAL A 384 21.48 -1.84 19.99
C VAL A 384 22.45 -2.18 21.12
N GLY A 385 23.31 -3.17 20.91
CA GLY A 385 24.22 -3.68 21.95
C GLY A 385 23.51 -4.27 23.17
N GLY A 386 22.25 -4.71 23.02
CA GLY A 386 21.41 -5.24 24.09
C GLY A 386 20.57 -4.21 24.85
N VAL A 387 20.75 -2.90 24.60
CA VAL A 387 19.95 -1.82 25.21
C VAL A 387 18.79 -1.45 24.30
N GLU A 388 17.59 -1.27 24.84
CA GLU A 388 16.41 -0.77 24.09
C GLU A 388 16.60 0.72 23.77
N VAL A 389 16.50 1.10 22.49
CA VAL A 389 16.81 2.47 22.02
C VAL A 389 15.68 3.16 21.26
N ALA A 390 14.71 2.40 20.76
CA ALA A 390 13.51 2.94 20.11
C ALA A 390 12.39 1.88 20.09
N THR A 391 11.14 2.33 19.99
CA THR A 391 9.94 1.48 19.88
C THR A 391 9.02 1.96 18.76
N ALA A 392 8.14 1.08 18.29
CA ALA A 392 7.08 1.39 17.33
C ALA A 392 5.88 0.46 17.55
N THR A 393 4.66 0.95 17.37
CA THR A 393 3.44 0.20 17.71
C THR A 393 3.10 -0.92 16.73
N GLY A 394 3.48 -0.79 15.46
CA GLY A 394 3.15 -1.73 14.39
C GLY A 394 3.84 -1.40 13.06
N LEU A 395 3.36 -1.99 11.97
CA LEU A 395 3.76 -1.62 10.60
C LEU A 395 2.87 -0.49 10.06
N ASP A 396 3.42 0.34 9.16
CA ASP A 396 2.68 1.30 8.35
C ASP A 396 1.98 0.66 7.13
N SER A 397 1.25 1.47 6.36
CA SER A 397 0.54 1.04 5.15
C SER A 397 1.44 0.52 4.02
N ASN A 398 2.75 0.77 4.09
CA ASN A 398 3.76 0.29 3.14
C ASN A 398 4.45 -1.00 3.63
N ASN A 399 4.02 -1.54 4.78
CA ASN A 399 4.64 -2.61 5.57
C ASN A 399 6.01 -2.27 6.17
N TYR A 400 6.32 -0.99 6.43
CA TYR A 400 7.51 -0.59 7.17
C TYR A 400 7.23 -0.42 8.66
N VAL A 401 8.17 -0.87 9.50
CA VAL A 401 8.37 -0.31 10.85
C VAL A 401 9.52 0.69 10.77
N THR A 402 9.33 1.90 11.32
CA THR A 402 10.38 2.92 11.41
C THR A 402 10.68 3.20 12.88
N PHE A 403 11.95 3.07 13.25
CA PHE A 403 12.47 3.37 14.57
C PHE A 403 13.25 4.69 14.56
N VAL A 404 12.98 5.53 15.55
CA VAL A 404 13.65 6.82 15.77
C VAL A 404 14.07 6.88 17.25
N PRO A 405 15.37 6.83 17.57
CA PRO A 405 15.85 7.10 18.92
C PRO A 405 15.44 8.50 19.40
N THR A 406 15.13 8.65 20.70
CA THR A 406 14.68 9.94 21.28
C THR A 406 15.71 11.05 21.17
N THR A 407 17.00 10.68 21.16
CA THR A 407 18.13 11.50 20.69
C THR A 407 19.02 10.63 19.80
N PRO A 408 19.74 11.19 18.82
CA PRO A 408 20.65 10.42 17.96
C PRO A 408 21.63 9.55 18.76
N LEU A 409 21.55 8.24 18.56
CA LEU A 409 22.28 7.27 19.37
C LEU A 409 23.74 7.20 18.92
N LEU A 410 24.68 7.58 19.81
CA LEU A 410 26.11 7.45 19.55
C LEU A 410 26.57 5.99 19.67
N ILE A 411 27.10 5.45 18.58
CA ILE A 411 27.65 4.10 18.47
C ILE A 411 29.17 4.22 18.36
N THR A 412 29.87 3.75 19.40
CA THR A 412 31.33 3.92 19.57
C THR A 412 32.16 2.70 19.19
N THR A 413 31.52 1.55 18.99
CA THR A 413 32.12 0.31 18.48
C THR A 413 31.07 -0.45 17.69
N SER A 414 31.49 -1.44 16.89
CA SER A 414 30.60 -2.44 16.31
C SER A 414 29.64 -3.06 17.36
N LYS A 415 28.35 -3.21 17.04
CA LYS A 415 27.29 -3.77 17.93
C LYS A 415 26.34 -4.70 17.17
N GLU A 416 25.69 -5.63 17.88
CA GLU A 416 24.44 -6.25 17.40
C GLU A 416 23.34 -5.17 17.38
N PHE A 417 22.63 -5.05 16.26
CA PHE A 417 21.31 -4.44 16.19
C PHE A 417 20.29 -5.58 16.18
N ARG A 418 19.22 -5.49 16.98
CA ARG A 418 18.16 -6.51 17.10
C ARG A 418 16.78 -5.87 17.10
N VAL A 419 15.83 -6.49 16.43
CA VAL A 419 14.40 -6.13 16.44
C VAL A 419 13.61 -7.28 17.04
N ASP A 420 12.99 -6.99 18.18
CA ASP A 420 12.00 -7.86 18.83
C ASP A 420 10.60 -7.28 18.63
N VAL A 421 9.57 -8.14 18.67
CA VAL A 421 8.17 -7.75 18.47
C VAL A 421 7.23 -8.71 19.20
N ASP A 422 6.01 -8.29 19.52
CA ASP A 422 4.96 -9.21 19.92
C ASP A 422 4.31 -9.81 18.66
N VAL A 423 4.51 -11.11 18.44
CA VAL A 423 3.90 -11.87 17.33
C VAL A 423 2.57 -12.43 17.80
N VAL A 424 1.49 -11.80 17.35
CA VAL A 424 0.12 -12.06 17.80
C VAL A 424 -0.55 -13.17 16.99
N SER A 425 -0.50 -13.06 15.66
CA SER A 425 -1.22 -13.94 14.73
C SER A 425 -0.36 -14.31 13.50
N GLY A 426 -0.98 -14.85 12.44
CA GLY A 426 -0.31 -15.23 11.20
C GLY A 426 0.30 -16.65 11.17
N ALA A 427 -0.29 -17.64 11.87
CA ALA A 427 0.18 -19.02 11.80
C ALA A 427 0.34 -19.53 10.35
N SER A 428 1.38 -20.34 10.12
CA SER A 428 1.81 -20.85 8.81
C SER A 428 2.19 -19.78 7.77
N ARG A 429 2.17 -18.48 8.13
CA ARG A 429 2.65 -17.39 7.27
C ARG A 429 4.14 -17.16 7.45
N THR A 430 4.77 -16.62 6.41
CA THR A 430 6.18 -16.24 6.46
C THR A 430 6.36 -14.83 7.04
N VAL A 431 7.44 -14.65 7.77
CA VAL A 431 7.87 -13.38 8.35
C VAL A 431 9.35 -13.15 8.07
N GLN A 432 9.65 -11.97 7.55
CA GLN A 432 10.98 -11.56 7.12
C GLN A 432 11.03 -10.04 7.15
N LEU A 433 11.88 -9.47 8.02
CA LEU A 433 12.17 -8.03 8.02
C LEU A 433 13.38 -7.76 7.12
N SER A 434 13.32 -6.67 6.35
CA SER A 434 14.34 -6.27 5.39
C SER A 434 14.67 -4.80 5.58
N LEU A 435 15.92 -4.50 5.99
CA LEU A 435 16.50 -3.18 5.77
C LEU A 435 16.80 -3.09 4.27
N ARG A 436 15.89 -2.47 3.51
CA ARG A 436 15.77 -2.70 2.05
C ARG A 436 16.78 -1.90 1.22
N THR A 437 17.10 -0.67 1.61
CA THR A 437 17.99 0.24 0.89
C THR A 437 18.83 1.08 1.86
N ALA A 438 19.94 1.69 1.39
CA ALA A 438 20.79 2.51 2.26
C ALA A 438 20.03 3.70 2.88
N ALA A 439 19.04 4.26 2.17
CA ALA A 439 18.17 5.32 2.66
C ALA A 439 17.11 4.85 3.68
N ASP A 440 17.03 3.57 4.03
CA ASP A 440 16.20 3.08 5.13
C ASP A 440 16.88 3.21 6.50
N VAL A 441 18.19 3.47 6.54
CA VAL A 441 18.92 3.81 7.78
C VAL A 441 19.49 5.23 7.69
N GLY A 442 19.40 6.00 8.78
CA GLY A 442 20.04 7.30 8.93
C GLY A 442 21.24 7.16 9.85
N LEU A 443 22.44 7.19 9.28
CA LEU A 443 23.71 7.16 9.99
C LEU A 443 24.53 8.40 9.64
N ARG A 444 25.17 9.03 10.63
CA ARG A 444 26.08 10.17 10.44
C ARG A 444 27.42 9.95 11.12
N ASP A 445 28.49 10.45 10.51
CA ASP A 445 29.82 10.48 11.10
C ASP A 445 29.86 11.47 12.28
N SER A 446 30.42 11.07 13.43
CA SER A 446 30.37 11.90 14.64
C SER A 446 31.32 13.11 14.65
N GLN A 447 32.31 13.15 13.76
CA GLN A 447 33.28 14.26 13.64
C GLN A 447 32.91 15.21 12.51
N LEU A 448 32.50 14.67 11.36
CA LEU A 448 32.15 15.44 10.16
C LEU A 448 30.69 15.91 10.18
N GLY A 449 29.81 15.25 10.94
CA GLY A 449 28.37 15.56 11.01
C GLY A 449 27.55 15.17 9.78
N VAL A 450 28.20 14.67 8.72
CA VAL A 450 27.61 14.25 7.44
C VAL A 450 27.06 12.83 7.50
N SER A 451 26.08 12.53 6.65
CA SER A 451 25.52 11.18 6.49
C SER A 451 26.52 10.22 5.85
N ILE A 452 26.40 8.92 6.15
CA ILE A 452 27.24 7.86 5.55
C ILE A 452 26.37 6.80 4.87
N VAL A 453 26.86 6.19 3.76
CA VAL A 453 26.20 5.02 3.17
C VAL A 453 26.51 3.78 4.00
N ALA A 454 25.46 3.12 4.48
CA ALA A 454 25.56 1.79 5.04
C ALA A 454 25.68 0.72 3.94
N THR A 455 26.57 -0.25 4.17
CA THR A 455 26.83 -1.39 3.28
C THR A 455 26.29 -2.69 3.88
N GLY A 456 26.28 -3.79 3.11
CA GLY A 456 25.62 -5.05 3.51
C GLY A 456 24.08 -5.00 3.36
N ILE A 457 23.59 -4.09 2.53
CA ILE A 457 22.17 -3.84 2.30
C ILE A 457 21.78 -4.31 0.88
N PRO A 458 20.64 -5.01 0.67
CA PRO A 458 19.56 -5.27 1.63
C PRO A 458 19.93 -6.24 2.75
N ALA A 459 19.80 -5.80 4.00
CA ALA A 459 20.09 -6.65 5.17
C ALA A 459 18.80 -7.38 5.55
N VAL A 460 18.68 -8.60 5.03
CA VAL A 460 17.51 -9.48 5.15
C VAL A 460 17.95 -10.93 5.40
N ALA A 461 17.14 -11.71 6.11
CA ALA A 461 17.39 -13.14 6.29
C ALA A 461 17.40 -13.86 4.93
N THR A 462 18.35 -14.78 4.68
CA THR A 462 18.48 -15.47 3.39
C THR A 462 17.23 -16.27 3.01
N THR A 463 16.55 -16.83 4.01
CA THR A 463 15.25 -17.50 3.87
C THR A 463 14.31 -16.94 4.93
N ALA A 464 13.08 -16.62 4.55
CA ALA A 464 12.06 -16.16 5.49
C ALA A 464 11.83 -17.19 6.62
N ASN A 465 11.45 -16.69 7.78
CA ASN A 465 11.03 -17.54 8.91
C ASN A 465 9.53 -17.80 8.80
N THR A 466 9.01 -18.84 9.47
CA THR A 466 7.58 -19.19 9.43
C THR A 466 6.98 -19.16 10.83
N ILE A 467 5.88 -18.42 10.99
CA ILE A 467 5.15 -18.34 12.27
C ILE A 467 4.47 -19.69 12.52
N SER A 468 4.76 -20.31 13.66
CA SER A 468 4.39 -21.67 14.08
C SER A 468 4.77 -22.85 13.17
N GLY A 469 5.29 -22.60 11.96
CA GLY A 469 5.64 -23.66 11.01
C GLY A 469 4.41 -24.47 10.58
N THR A 470 4.54 -25.79 10.47
CA THR A 470 3.44 -26.71 10.15
C THR A 470 2.54 -27.05 11.35
N SER A 471 2.89 -26.60 12.56
CA SER A 471 2.16 -26.94 13.79
C SER A 471 0.79 -26.24 13.92
N GLY A 472 0.56 -25.16 13.15
CA GLY A 472 -0.55 -24.23 13.37
C GLY A 472 -0.39 -23.43 14.68
N GLY A 473 -1.41 -22.68 15.09
CA GLY A 473 -1.36 -21.86 16.31
C GLY A 473 -1.16 -22.64 17.62
N THR A 474 -1.32 -21.97 18.76
CA THR A 474 -1.39 -22.64 20.06
C THR A 474 -2.45 -21.97 20.93
N MET A 475 -2.81 -22.63 22.04
CA MET A 475 -3.66 -22.05 23.06
C MET A 475 -3.12 -22.43 24.44
N THR A 476 -3.15 -21.47 25.36
CA THR A 476 -3.05 -21.72 26.80
C THR A 476 -4.42 -21.50 27.45
N ILE A 477 -4.68 -22.25 28.53
CA ILE A 477 -5.64 -21.84 29.56
C ILE A 477 -4.84 -21.82 30.86
N GLU A 478 -5.02 -20.78 31.66
CA GLU A 478 -4.40 -20.62 32.97
C GLU A 478 -5.43 -20.14 33.99
N LYS A 479 -5.22 -20.42 35.28
CA LYS A 479 -6.04 -19.85 36.35
C LYS A 479 -5.81 -18.34 36.40
N ASP A 480 -6.87 -17.54 36.31
CA ASP A 480 -6.71 -16.10 36.32
C ASP A 480 -6.45 -15.54 37.74
N VAL A 481 -5.96 -14.30 37.82
CA VAL A 481 -5.79 -13.57 39.09
C VAL A 481 -7.13 -13.17 39.70
N THR A 482 -8.18 -13.04 38.88
CA THR A 482 -9.56 -12.77 39.30
C THR A 482 -10.32 -14.00 39.81
N SER A 483 -9.72 -15.20 39.74
CA SER A 483 -10.32 -16.45 40.21
C SER A 483 -10.67 -16.35 41.71
N PRO A 484 -11.90 -16.68 42.14
CA PRO A 484 -12.41 -16.43 43.50
C PRO A 484 -11.55 -17.07 44.59
N SER A 485 -11.51 -16.45 45.78
CA SER A 485 -10.63 -16.87 46.89
C SER A 485 -11.27 -16.74 48.28
N THR A 486 -12.54 -16.34 48.35
CA THR A 486 -13.34 -16.26 49.58
C THR A 486 -14.13 -17.54 49.81
N ASN A 487 -14.63 -17.73 51.03
CA ASN A 487 -15.55 -18.84 51.32
C ASN A 487 -16.82 -18.77 50.44
N LEU A 488 -17.35 -19.94 50.13
CA LEU A 488 -18.63 -20.15 49.44
C LEU A 488 -19.75 -20.30 50.48
N THR A 489 -20.91 -19.71 50.23
CA THR A 489 -22.09 -19.94 51.07
C THR A 489 -22.69 -21.33 50.80
N LEU A 490 -22.93 -22.11 51.85
CA LEU A 490 -23.64 -23.38 51.75
C LEU A 490 -25.06 -23.20 51.18
N ASN A 491 -25.45 -24.05 50.22
CA ASN A 491 -26.66 -23.89 49.38
C ASN A 491 -26.68 -22.62 48.49
N GLY A 492 -25.54 -21.94 48.30
CA GLY A 492 -25.43 -20.81 47.37
C GLY A 492 -25.71 -21.25 45.94
N ALA A 493 -26.57 -20.51 45.22
CA ALA A 493 -26.89 -20.77 43.82
C ALA A 493 -26.01 -19.90 42.89
N ASP A 494 -25.69 -20.43 41.70
CA ASP A 494 -24.92 -19.75 40.64
C ASP A 494 -23.58 -19.13 41.10
N VAL A 495 -22.83 -19.86 41.93
CA VAL A 495 -21.58 -19.35 42.50
C VAL A 495 -20.39 -19.66 41.58
N ASN A 496 -19.58 -18.65 41.27
CA ASN A 496 -18.32 -18.83 40.55
C ASN A 496 -17.35 -19.64 41.43
N LEU A 497 -16.88 -20.77 40.91
CA LEU A 497 -15.93 -21.69 41.55
C LEU A 497 -14.50 -21.55 41.00
N GLY A 498 -14.29 -20.78 39.94
CA GLY A 498 -13.00 -20.62 39.28
C GLY A 498 -13.08 -19.83 37.98
N THR A 499 -12.33 -18.73 37.91
CA THR A 499 -12.06 -17.96 36.68
C THR A 499 -10.75 -18.41 36.05
N PHE A 500 -10.78 -18.63 34.73
CA PHE A 500 -9.67 -19.10 33.91
C PHE A 500 -9.51 -18.22 32.66
N LYS A 501 -8.28 -17.92 32.26
CA LYS A 501 -7.97 -17.11 31.07
C LYS A 501 -7.50 -18.00 29.93
N ALA A 502 -8.26 -18.04 28.83
CA ALA A 502 -7.86 -18.67 27.58
C ALA A 502 -7.13 -17.65 26.68
N THR A 503 -5.98 -18.02 26.13
CA THR A 503 -5.22 -17.17 25.18
C THR A 503 -4.86 -17.98 23.93
N ALA A 504 -5.30 -17.51 22.77
CA ALA A 504 -4.92 -18.06 21.46
C ALA A 504 -3.68 -17.34 20.91
N TYR A 505 -2.86 -18.07 20.15
CA TYR A 505 -1.60 -17.61 19.58
C TYR A 505 -1.48 -18.06 18.12
N GLY A 506 -1.10 -17.15 17.22
CA GLY A 506 -0.85 -17.47 15.80
C GLY A 506 -2.12 -17.54 14.94
N GLU A 507 -3.16 -18.24 15.36
CA GLU A 507 -4.46 -18.28 14.67
C GLU A 507 -5.62 -18.42 15.65
N SER A 508 -6.84 -18.15 15.19
CA SER A 508 -8.05 -18.36 15.99
C SER A 508 -8.25 -19.84 16.31
N ILE A 509 -8.64 -20.11 17.56
CA ILE A 509 -8.84 -21.46 18.10
C ILE A 509 -10.28 -21.59 18.56
N LYS A 510 -11.02 -22.52 17.95
CA LYS A 510 -12.38 -22.89 18.33
C LYS A 510 -12.34 -23.98 19.39
N ILE A 511 -12.73 -23.67 20.62
CA ILE A 511 -12.98 -24.67 21.67
C ILE A 511 -14.34 -25.31 21.38
N GLU A 512 -14.35 -26.58 21.00
CA GLU A 512 -15.58 -27.30 20.68
C GLU A 512 -16.25 -27.81 21.96
N THR A 513 -15.47 -28.48 22.81
CA THR A 513 -15.87 -28.90 24.16
C THR A 513 -14.83 -28.52 25.20
N LEU A 514 -15.25 -28.36 26.45
CA LEU A 514 -14.37 -28.18 27.61
C LEU A 514 -14.88 -29.05 28.76
N THR A 515 -13.98 -29.78 29.42
CA THR A 515 -14.33 -30.67 30.55
C THR A 515 -13.96 -30.01 31.86
N VAL A 516 -14.91 -29.94 32.79
CA VAL A 516 -14.74 -29.30 34.10
C VAL A 516 -15.16 -30.27 35.21
N GLY A 517 -14.28 -30.48 36.17
CA GLY A 517 -14.49 -31.32 37.36
C GLY A 517 -13.58 -30.83 38.48
N GLY A 518 -12.87 -31.75 39.14
CA GLY A 518 -11.86 -31.43 40.15
C GLY A 518 -12.03 -32.21 41.43
N THR A 519 -11.86 -31.53 42.57
CA THR A 519 -11.99 -32.15 43.90
C THR A 519 -13.13 -31.49 44.66
N PHE A 520 -14.20 -32.22 44.88
CA PHE A 520 -15.36 -31.81 45.68
C PHE A 520 -15.44 -32.79 46.87
N ASN A 521 -14.90 -32.38 48.02
CA ASN A 521 -14.77 -33.25 49.19
C ASN A 521 -15.91 -32.99 50.18
N GLY A 522 -16.71 -34.01 50.45
CA GLY A 522 -17.48 -34.11 51.69
C GLY A 522 -16.58 -34.51 52.86
N THR A 523 -16.77 -33.86 54.01
CA THR A 523 -16.19 -34.09 55.35
C THR A 523 -14.83 -34.78 55.45
N LEU A 524 -13.83 -34.02 55.92
CA LEU A 524 -12.47 -34.47 56.18
C LEU A 524 -12.40 -35.65 57.20
N GLY A 525 -12.34 -36.88 56.70
CA GLY A 525 -12.12 -38.10 57.51
C GLY A 525 -13.04 -39.28 57.21
N SER A 526 -14.08 -39.13 56.39
CA SER A 526 -14.91 -40.27 55.95
C SER A 526 -14.20 -41.07 54.85
N THR A 527 -13.99 -42.37 55.04
CA THR A 527 -13.33 -43.25 54.05
C THR A 527 -14.32 -43.95 53.11
N SER A 528 -15.57 -43.48 53.02
CA SER A 528 -16.65 -44.14 52.27
C SER A 528 -17.70 -43.18 51.71
N ASP A 529 -17.42 -41.88 51.63
CA ASP A 529 -18.35 -40.94 51.00
C ASP A 529 -18.27 -41.04 49.47
N ALA A 530 -19.39 -40.80 48.79
CA ALA A 530 -19.40 -40.60 47.35
C ALA A 530 -18.79 -39.22 47.04
N ALA A 531 -18.05 -39.11 45.94
CA ALA A 531 -17.42 -37.84 45.58
C ALA A 531 -18.48 -36.86 45.03
N VAL A 532 -19.01 -36.03 45.94
CA VAL A 532 -20.07 -35.01 45.78
C VAL A 532 -20.18 -34.42 44.38
N THR A 533 -21.41 -34.24 43.89
CA THR A 533 -21.68 -33.74 42.53
C THR A 533 -22.47 -32.43 42.55
N LEU A 534 -21.97 -31.35 41.94
CA LEU A 534 -22.57 -30.02 42.09
C LEU A 534 -23.72 -29.80 41.10
N ARG A 535 -24.83 -29.23 41.58
CA ARG A 535 -25.99 -28.87 40.75
C ARG A 535 -25.71 -27.68 39.81
N ASN A 536 -26.45 -27.64 38.70
CA ASN A 536 -26.53 -26.50 37.78
C ASN A 536 -25.19 -25.91 37.29
N GLY A 537 -24.18 -26.78 37.15
CA GLY A 537 -22.91 -26.52 36.51
C GLY A 537 -23.05 -25.91 35.12
N ARG A 538 -22.31 -24.83 34.86
CA ARG A 538 -22.22 -24.15 33.56
C ARG A 538 -20.90 -23.39 33.40
N ILE A 539 -20.59 -22.99 32.17
CA ILE A 539 -19.47 -22.11 31.85
C ILE A 539 -20.01 -20.77 31.37
N MET A 540 -19.55 -19.69 31.97
CA MET A 540 -19.84 -18.32 31.56
C MET A 540 -18.62 -17.72 30.85
N ILE A 541 -18.85 -16.98 29.77
CA ILE A 541 -17.80 -16.24 29.04
C ILE A 541 -18.36 -14.84 28.76
N GLY A 542 -17.72 -13.82 29.34
CA GLY A 542 -18.21 -12.43 29.24
C GLY A 542 -19.65 -12.25 29.74
N GLY A 543 -20.04 -12.97 30.80
CA GLY A 543 -21.40 -12.98 31.34
C GLY A 543 -22.45 -13.75 30.50
N THR A 544 -22.06 -14.37 29.39
CA THR A 544 -22.94 -15.22 28.55
C THR A 544 -22.66 -16.70 28.81
N GLN A 545 -23.71 -17.51 28.99
CA GLN A 545 -23.56 -18.96 29.15
C GLN A 545 -23.17 -19.64 27.83
N TYR A 546 -22.18 -20.55 27.89
CA TYR A 546 -21.81 -21.43 26.80
C TYR A 546 -21.97 -22.90 27.20
N GLY A 547 -22.66 -23.67 26.36
CA GLY A 547 -23.10 -25.04 26.65
C GLY A 547 -24.33 -25.09 27.57
N SER A 548 -24.98 -26.26 27.61
CA SER A 548 -26.14 -26.50 28.47
C SER A 548 -25.74 -26.69 29.93
N THR A 549 -26.60 -26.24 30.84
CA THR A 549 -26.49 -26.49 32.28
C THR A 549 -26.53 -28.00 32.57
N SER A 550 -25.64 -28.49 33.46
CA SER A 550 -25.46 -29.91 33.76
C SER A 550 -25.01 -30.13 35.22
N THR A 551 -24.91 -31.37 35.69
CA THR A 551 -24.25 -31.70 36.97
C THR A 551 -22.72 -31.59 36.81
N LEU A 552 -21.98 -30.95 37.72
CA LEU A 552 -20.52 -31.11 37.77
C LEU A 552 -20.16 -32.35 38.58
N VAL A 553 -19.47 -33.31 37.96
CA VAL A 553 -18.90 -34.47 38.67
C VAL A 553 -17.38 -34.29 38.86
N PRO A 554 -16.78 -34.75 39.97
CA PRO A 554 -15.34 -34.62 40.22
C PRO A 554 -14.46 -35.16 39.07
N ALA A 555 -14.88 -36.28 38.46
CA ALA A 555 -14.19 -36.89 37.32
C ALA A 555 -14.24 -36.08 36.01
N GLY A 556 -15.09 -35.04 35.92
CA GLY A 556 -15.23 -34.18 34.76
C GLY A 556 -16.58 -34.26 34.05
N THR A 557 -17.26 -33.13 33.95
CA THR A 557 -18.43 -32.90 33.09
C THR A 557 -18.01 -32.16 31.83
N ALA A 558 -18.34 -32.71 30.66
CA ALA A 558 -18.05 -32.08 29.37
C ALA A 558 -19.17 -31.11 28.95
N PHE A 559 -18.78 -29.88 28.60
CA PHE A 559 -19.65 -28.84 28.07
C PHE A 559 -19.32 -28.58 26.60
N THR A 560 -20.33 -28.36 25.76
CA THR A 560 -20.17 -28.00 24.34
C THR A 560 -20.18 -26.49 24.18
N LEU A 561 -19.02 -25.87 23.96
CA LEU A 561 -18.87 -24.41 23.89
C LEU A 561 -19.07 -23.88 22.47
N ASN A 562 -18.40 -24.49 21.48
CA ASN A 562 -18.21 -23.91 20.14
C ASN A 562 -17.68 -22.46 20.15
N TYR A 563 -16.87 -22.09 21.15
CA TYR A 563 -16.37 -20.73 21.34
C TYR A 563 -15.02 -20.51 20.63
N THR A 564 -14.90 -19.47 19.81
CA THR A 564 -13.63 -19.13 19.13
C THR A 564 -12.88 -18.02 19.85
N VAL A 565 -11.72 -18.35 20.42
CA VAL A 565 -10.77 -17.37 20.95
C VAL A 565 -9.89 -16.86 19.81
N VAL A 566 -9.82 -15.54 19.65
CA VAL A 566 -9.02 -14.86 18.63
C VAL A 566 -7.67 -14.43 19.24
N PRO A 567 -6.53 -14.54 18.54
CA PRO A 567 -5.23 -14.13 19.09
C PRO A 567 -5.17 -12.63 19.37
N GLY A 568 -4.46 -12.26 20.44
CA GLY A 568 -4.39 -10.87 20.91
C GLY A 568 -5.58 -10.41 21.74
N THR A 569 -6.67 -11.18 21.78
CA THR A 569 -7.80 -10.98 22.70
C THR A 569 -7.95 -12.19 23.62
N PRO A 570 -7.24 -12.24 24.76
CA PRO A 570 -7.46 -13.25 25.79
C PRO A 570 -8.89 -13.17 26.34
N VAL A 571 -9.45 -14.33 26.71
CA VAL A 571 -10.86 -14.47 27.11
C VAL A 571 -10.94 -15.09 28.51
N LEU A 572 -11.73 -14.47 29.38
CA LEU A 572 -12.04 -15.04 30.70
C LEU A 572 -13.24 -15.98 30.61
N MET A 573 -13.10 -17.15 31.22
CA MET A 573 -14.11 -18.19 31.33
C MET A 573 -14.31 -18.49 32.82
N GLU A 574 -15.56 -18.49 33.27
CA GLU A 574 -15.93 -18.69 34.68
C GLU A 574 -16.70 -20.01 34.81
N VAL A 575 -16.30 -20.84 35.77
CA VAL A 575 -17.01 -22.08 36.12
C VAL A 575 -18.02 -21.76 37.21
N HIS A 576 -19.31 -21.96 36.93
CA HIS A 576 -20.41 -21.70 37.88
C HIS A 576 -21.14 -22.99 38.22
N ALA A 577 -21.59 -23.12 39.47
CA ALA A 577 -22.52 -24.18 39.91
C ALA A 577 -23.28 -23.73 41.17
N ASP A 578 -24.30 -24.48 41.56
CA ASP A 578 -24.91 -24.37 42.88
C ASP A 578 -24.10 -25.22 43.88
N VAL A 579 -23.86 -24.70 45.08
CA VAL A 579 -23.16 -25.36 46.19
C VAL A 579 -24.14 -26.30 46.90
N TYR A 580 -24.60 -27.31 46.16
CA TYR A 580 -25.62 -28.28 46.56
C TYR A 580 -25.40 -29.61 45.79
N ASP A 581 -25.46 -30.76 46.48
CA ASP A 581 -25.27 -32.09 45.87
C ASP A 581 -26.42 -32.57 44.96
N ASN A 582 -26.08 -33.25 43.85
CA ASN A 582 -27.02 -33.82 42.91
C ASN A 582 -27.08 -35.36 42.84
N ASP A 583 -26.21 -36.10 43.52
CA ASP A 583 -26.27 -37.57 43.49
C ASP A 583 -27.29 -38.14 44.50
N GLY A 584 -27.60 -37.38 45.55
CA GLY A 584 -28.61 -37.73 46.55
C GLY A 584 -28.13 -38.80 47.54
N THR A 585 -26.83 -39.05 47.57
CA THR A 585 -26.14 -39.98 48.49
C THR A 585 -25.01 -39.31 49.28
N GLY A 586 -24.43 -38.21 48.78
CA GLY A 586 -23.53 -37.32 49.53
C GLY A 586 -24.25 -36.15 50.21
N VAL A 587 -23.50 -35.37 51.00
CA VAL A 587 -23.93 -34.10 51.61
C VAL A 587 -22.80 -33.07 51.46
N LEU A 588 -23.15 -31.80 51.23
CA LEU A 588 -22.23 -30.68 51.41
C LEU A 588 -22.48 -30.04 52.77
N ASP A 589 -21.41 -29.96 53.57
CA ASP A 589 -21.43 -29.40 54.92
C ASP A 589 -20.49 -28.17 55.04
N ALA A 590 -20.62 -27.44 56.14
CA ALA A 590 -19.71 -26.35 56.45
C ALA A 590 -18.29 -26.89 56.74
N ALA A 591 -17.27 -26.15 56.28
CA ALA A 591 -15.85 -26.53 56.21
C ALA A 591 -15.46 -27.56 55.13
N ASP A 592 -16.38 -28.00 54.26
CA ASP A 592 -16.04 -28.74 53.05
C ASP A 592 -15.20 -27.91 52.07
N THR A 593 -14.54 -28.59 51.12
CA THR A 593 -13.62 -27.95 50.17
C THR A 593 -13.94 -28.29 48.71
N LEU A 594 -14.06 -27.24 47.90
CA LEU A 594 -14.28 -27.33 46.45
C LEU A 594 -13.08 -26.76 45.69
N LEU A 595 -12.55 -27.52 44.75
CA LEU A 595 -11.48 -27.12 43.84
C LEU A 595 -11.90 -27.39 42.39
N ALA A 596 -12.52 -26.42 41.75
CA ALA A 596 -12.87 -26.51 40.33
C ALA A 596 -11.61 -26.66 39.47
N THR A 597 -11.66 -27.53 38.47
CA THR A 597 -10.52 -27.83 37.59
C THR A 597 -11.00 -28.01 36.17
N VAL A 598 -10.43 -27.24 35.25
CA VAL A 598 -10.53 -27.49 33.80
C VAL A 598 -9.61 -28.67 33.49
N ILE A 599 -10.20 -29.80 33.12
CA ILE A 599 -9.47 -31.07 32.92
C ILE A 599 -8.77 -31.05 31.56
N ALA A 600 -7.62 -31.74 31.46
CA ALA A 600 -6.88 -31.88 30.22
C ALA A 600 -7.76 -32.41 29.08
N GLY A 601 -7.79 -31.70 27.96
CA GLY A 601 -8.61 -32.03 26.81
C GLY A 601 -7.99 -33.08 25.88
N SER A 602 -8.79 -33.63 24.97
CA SER A 602 -8.34 -34.59 23.94
C SER A 602 -8.94 -34.23 22.59
N SER A 603 -8.15 -33.57 21.73
CA SER A 603 -8.58 -33.06 20.41
C SER A 603 -9.89 -32.25 20.43
N ASN A 604 -10.16 -31.57 21.54
CA ASN A 604 -11.44 -30.92 21.86
C ASN A 604 -11.53 -29.45 21.38
N ALA A 605 -10.48 -28.97 20.71
CA ALA A 605 -10.46 -27.68 20.04
C ALA A 605 -9.88 -27.81 18.63
N GLN A 606 -10.28 -26.90 17.75
CA GLN A 606 -9.90 -26.85 16.34
C GLN A 606 -9.19 -25.54 15.99
N ARG A 607 -8.22 -25.64 15.08
CA ARG A 607 -7.54 -24.53 14.42
C ARG A 607 -8.40 -23.99 13.28
N VAL A 608 -8.68 -22.68 13.27
CA VAL A 608 -9.61 -22.09 12.30
C VAL A 608 -8.99 -21.93 10.90
N ASP A 609 -7.70 -21.61 10.80
CA ASP A 609 -7.03 -21.35 9.52
C ASP A 609 -6.25 -22.58 9.01
N SER A 610 -5.60 -23.33 9.91
CA SER A 610 -4.80 -24.52 9.55
C SER A 610 -5.53 -25.85 9.75
N LEU A 611 -6.78 -25.83 10.23
CA LEU A 611 -7.75 -26.93 10.29
C LEU A 611 -7.38 -28.18 11.12
N GLY A 612 -6.21 -28.22 11.76
CA GLY A 612 -5.83 -29.27 12.72
C GLY A 612 -6.61 -29.23 14.04
N THR A 613 -6.58 -30.32 14.80
CA THR A 613 -7.10 -30.39 16.18
C THR A 613 -6.01 -30.13 17.21
N LEU A 614 -6.41 -29.81 18.45
CA LEU A 614 -5.52 -29.68 19.60
C LEU A 614 -6.24 -30.03 20.91
N SER A 615 -5.47 -30.44 21.92
CA SER A 615 -5.93 -30.63 23.30
C SER A 615 -5.89 -29.30 24.06
N VAL A 616 -7.02 -28.87 24.61
CA VAL A 616 -7.18 -27.60 25.32
C VAL A 616 -7.92 -27.80 26.65
N PRO A 617 -7.29 -27.54 27.80
CA PRO A 617 -5.86 -27.36 27.99
C PRO A 617 -5.09 -28.67 27.74
N GLY A 618 -3.78 -28.59 27.47
CA GLY A 618 -2.92 -29.78 27.33
C GLY A 618 -2.63 -30.51 28.64
N THR A 619 -2.84 -29.84 29.77
CA THR A 619 -2.71 -30.33 31.15
C THR A 619 -3.85 -29.78 31.99
N ALA A 620 -4.29 -30.47 33.04
CA ALA A 620 -5.36 -29.95 33.90
C ALA A 620 -4.97 -28.64 34.60
N VAL A 621 -5.93 -27.72 34.75
CA VAL A 621 -5.76 -26.38 35.34
C VAL A 621 -6.78 -26.20 36.44
N SER A 622 -6.32 -26.13 37.69
CA SER A 622 -7.18 -25.96 38.87
C SER A 622 -7.35 -24.49 39.24
N ALA A 623 -8.50 -24.16 39.85
CA ALA A 623 -8.80 -22.87 40.45
C ALA A 623 -8.05 -22.68 41.80
N ASN A 624 -8.51 -21.75 42.64
CA ASN A 624 -8.14 -21.76 44.05
C ASN A 624 -9.02 -22.81 44.77
N THR A 625 -8.55 -23.38 45.89
CA THR A 625 -9.43 -24.16 46.77
C THR A 625 -10.34 -23.22 47.54
N LEU A 626 -11.64 -23.49 47.52
CA LEU A 626 -12.67 -22.72 48.21
C LEU A 626 -13.25 -23.52 49.36
N VAL A 627 -13.60 -22.85 50.47
CA VAL A 627 -14.17 -23.46 51.67
C VAL A 627 -15.66 -23.14 51.76
N VAL A 628 -16.50 -24.12 52.03
CA VAL A 628 -17.95 -23.95 52.23
C VAL A 628 -18.22 -23.45 53.67
N ALA A 629 -19.14 -22.49 53.84
CA ALA A 629 -19.45 -21.83 55.11
C ALA A 629 -20.92 -21.38 55.23
#